data_AF-A0A101HU46-F1
#
_entry.id   AF-A0A101HU46-F1
#
_cell.length_a   1.000
_cell.length_b   1.000
_cell.length_c   1.000
_cell.angle_alpha   90.00
_cell.angle_beta   90.00
_cell.angle_gamma   90.00
#
_symmetry.space_group_name_H-M   'P 1'
#
loop_
_entity.id
_entity.type
_entity.pdbx_description
1 polymer ?
#
loop_
_entity_poly.entity_id
_entity_poly.type
_entity_poly.pdbx_seq_one_letter_code
_entity_poly.pdbx_strand_id
1 'polypeptide(L)'
;MIKNKKNFFFLLFFLICFFLIYRTSFNSFFSQDDFYHLALARVESWSDFFNFFNPWVQKDVHFRPLGTQVFFAIAHLFPQNLAPLVLRLIALAFHLANFYLVFLLLKRFLKKETLAVVLAGFYLLAPLHFMSLYYISAFQQILATFFQLLAFWFFALGKKKWVFFCFILALFSKETAIVFPGLLLIFSYIIRPEKKVKDYFNRVKKNWRFWLILFLLLIFYGFFRFLTFVNYPGDNYQLLLSPRTLISSWRWYLIWLMGAPETIIRYAGRFF
;
A
#
# COMPACT_ATOMS: atom_id res chain seq x y z
N MET A 1 -19.63 -13.17 3.06
CA MET A 1 -20.30 -14.13 2.16
C MET A 1 -21.15 -13.39 1.13
N ILE A 2 -20.83 -13.57 -0.15
CA ILE A 2 -21.65 -13.10 -1.26
C ILE A 2 -22.90 -13.99 -1.31
N LYS A 3 -24.08 -13.41 -1.10
CA LYS A 3 -25.33 -14.20 -0.99
C LYS A 3 -26.02 -14.44 -2.34
N ASN A 4 -25.65 -13.67 -3.37
CA ASN A 4 -26.33 -13.67 -4.66
C ASN A 4 -25.50 -14.40 -5.73
N LYS A 5 -26.12 -15.36 -6.44
CA LYS A 5 -25.51 -16.10 -7.56
C LYS A 5 -24.86 -15.18 -8.61
N LYS A 6 -25.48 -14.04 -8.93
CA LYS A 6 -24.93 -13.05 -9.88
C LYS A 6 -23.61 -12.45 -9.40
N ASN A 7 -23.52 -12.11 -8.12
CA ASN A 7 -22.33 -11.52 -7.54
C ASN A 7 -21.19 -12.56 -7.45
N PHE A 8 -21.53 -13.83 -7.22
CA PHE A 8 -20.57 -14.92 -7.27
C PHE A 8 -19.98 -15.08 -8.68
N PHE A 9 -20.81 -14.98 -9.72
CA PHE A 9 -20.33 -14.99 -11.11
C PHE A 9 -19.36 -13.83 -11.41
N PHE A 10 -19.69 -12.60 -11.00
CA PHE A 10 -18.75 -11.47 -11.16
C PHE A 10 -17.44 -11.69 -10.42
N LEU A 11 -17.49 -12.16 -9.17
CA LEU A 11 -16.29 -12.48 -8.41
C LEU A 11 -15.42 -13.50 -9.15
N LEU A 12 -16.03 -14.60 -9.61
CA LEU A 12 -15.33 -15.65 -10.34
C LEU A 12 -14.73 -15.12 -11.65
N PHE A 13 -15.49 -14.33 -12.40
CA PHE A 13 -15.02 -13.67 -13.62
C PHE A 13 -13.77 -12.82 -13.37
N PHE A 14 -13.81 -11.92 -12.39
CA PHE A 14 -12.67 -11.05 -12.08
C PHE A 14 -11.46 -11.84 -11.57
N LEU A 15 -11.66 -12.91 -10.79
CA LEU A 15 -10.57 -13.78 -10.36
C LEU A 15 -9.93 -14.52 -11.55
N ILE A 16 -10.74 -15.07 -12.46
CA ILE A 16 -10.24 -15.72 -13.67
C ILE A 16 -9.43 -14.74 -14.52
N CYS A 17 -9.98 -13.54 -14.79
CA CYS A 17 -9.27 -12.49 -15.52
C CYS A 17 -7.95 -12.13 -14.83
N PHE A 18 -7.97 -11.99 -13.50
CA PHE A 18 -6.77 -11.66 -12.72
C PHE A 18 -5.67 -12.72 -12.92
N PHE A 19 -6.00 -14.00 -12.73
CA PHE A 19 -5.03 -15.08 -12.91
C PHE A 19 -4.54 -15.19 -14.34
N LEU A 20 -5.39 -14.93 -15.35
CA LEU A 20 -4.98 -14.92 -16.75
C LEU A 20 -4.01 -13.78 -17.07
N ILE A 21 -4.28 -12.57 -16.60
CA ILE A 21 -3.45 -11.38 -16.84
C ILE A 21 -2.10 -11.52 -16.14
N TYR A 22 -2.10 -11.90 -14.86
CA TYR A 22 -0.90 -11.92 -14.03
C TYR A 22 -0.18 -13.28 -14.02
N ARG A 23 -0.56 -14.25 -14.87
CA ARG A 23 0.03 -15.61 -14.90
C ARG A 23 1.54 -15.62 -15.07
N THR A 24 2.12 -14.65 -15.79
CA THR A 24 3.57 -14.61 -16.03
C THR A 24 4.33 -14.10 -14.82
N SER A 25 3.67 -13.41 -13.88
CA SER A 25 4.31 -12.98 -12.64
C SER A 25 4.81 -14.17 -11.82
N PHE A 26 4.08 -15.30 -11.82
CA PHE A 26 4.42 -16.51 -11.06
C PHE A 26 5.74 -17.18 -11.49
N ASN A 27 6.13 -17.02 -12.76
CA ASN A 27 7.31 -17.68 -13.33
C ASN A 27 8.56 -16.76 -13.34
N SER A 28 8.42 -15.52 -12.88
CA SER A 28 9.52 -14.56 -12.93
C SER A 28 10.48 -14.79 -11.75
N PHE A 29 11.79 -14.84 -12.02
CA PHE A 29 12.80 -14.95 -10.97
C PHE A 29 12.99 -13.61 -10.23
N PHE A 30 13.93 -13.57 -9.28
CA PHE A 30 14.39 -12.32 -8.65
C PHE A 30 14.99 -11.37 -9.69
N SER A 31 14.84 -10.06 -9.49
CA SER A 31 15.40 -9.03 -10.35
C SER A 31 15.85 -7.79 -9.58
N GLN A 32 16.83 -7.06 -10.13
CA GLN A 32 17.26 -5.74 -9.63
C GLN A 32 17.51 -5.72 -8.10
N ASP A 33 16.78 -4.88 -7.36
CA ASP A 33 16.96 -4.67 -5.92
C ASP A 33 16.53 -5.88 -5.09
N ASP A 34 15.87 -6.89 -5.67
CA ASP A 34 15.51 -8.13 -4.97
C ASP A 34 16.77 -8.79 -4.37
N PHE A 35 17.89 -8.80 -5.10
CA PHE A 35 19.15 -9.37 -4.62
C PHE A 35 19.76 -8.55 -3.47
N TYR A 36 19.61 -7.23 -3.53
CA TYR A 36 20.04 -6.35 -2.45
C TYR A 36 19.22 -6.59 -1.18
N HIS A 37 17.89 -6.69 -1.31
CA HIS A 37 17.01 -6.98 -0.18
C HIS A 37 17.18 -8.39 0.39
N LEU A 38 17.47 -9.39 -0.46
CA LEU A 38 17.86 -10.73 -0.01
C LEU A 38 19.12 -10.70 0.86
N ALA A 39 20.13 -9.91 0.47
CA ALA A 39 21.36 -9.77 1.24
C ALA A 39 21.10 -9.07 2.60
N LEU A 40 20.31 -7.99 2.60
CA LEU A 40 19.93 -7.27 3.82
C LEU A 40 19.09 -8.10 4.80
N ALA A 41 18.29 -9.03 4.30
CA ALA A 41 17.34 -9.81 5.08
C ALA A 41 17.91 -11.13 5.61
N ARG A 42 19.23 -11.34 5.58
CA ARG A 42 19.85 -12.52 6.17
C ARG A 42 19.74 -12.48 7.69
N VAL A 43 19.33 -13.60 8.27
CA VAL A 43 19.14 -13.78 9.71
C VAL A 43 19.89 -15.04 10.13
N GLU A 44 20.88 -14.89 11.00
CA GLU A 44 21.60 -16.04 11.59
C GLU A 44 21.19 -16.24 13.07
N SER A 45 20.64 -15.21 13.69
CA SER A 45 20.18 -15.22 15.08
C SER A 45 18.89 -14.42 15.29
N TRP A 46 18.23 -14.64 16.43
CA TRP A 46 17.09 -13.82 16.85
C TRP A 46 17.44 -12.33 16.98
N SER A 47 18.69 -12.02 17.34
CA SER A 47 19.17 -10.63 17.42
C SER A 47 19.13 -9.96 16.05
N ASP A 48 19.53 -10.66 14.99
CA ASP A 48 19.51 -10.12 13.61
C ASP A 48 18.07 -9.82 13.16
N PHE A 49 17.14 -10.70 13.52
CA PHE A 49 15.73 -10.47 13.23
C PHE A 49 15.19 -9.22 13.94
N PHE A 50 15.48 -9.04 15.23
CA PHE A 50 15.05 -7.83 15.96
C PHE A 50 15.75 -6.57 15.43
N ASN A 51 16.97 -6.70 14.93
CA ASN A 51 17.70 -5.60 14.30
C ASN A 51 17.03 -5.09 13.02
N PHE A 52 16.14 -5.84 12.37
CA PHE A 52 15.32 -5.30 11.28
C PHE A 52 14.48 -4.10 11.70
N PHE A 53 14.01 -4.09 12.95
CA PHE A 53 13.20 -3.00 13.51
C PHE A 53 14.05 -1.88 14.13
N ASN A 54 15.38 -1.99 14.08
CA ASN A 54 16.30 -1.00 14.59
C ASN A 54 16.93 -0.18 13.44
N PRO A 55 16.49 1.07 13.20
CA PRO A 55 17.00 1.88 12.08
C PRO A 55 18.45 2.33 12.27
N TRP A 56 18.99 2.30 13.49
CA TRP A 56 20.39 2.66 13.73
C TRP A 56 21.33 1.57 13.22
N VAL A 57 20.84 0.33 13.16
CA VAL A 57 21.52 -0.83 12.57
C VAL A 57 21.23 -0.88 11.07
N GLN A 58 19.97 -0.71 10.69
CA GLN A 58 19.52 -0.63 9.29
C GLN A 58 19.86 0.76 8.70
N LYS A 59 21.16 1.03 8.48
CA LYS A 59 21.66 2.27 7.84
C LYS A 59 21.31 2.39 6.34
N ASP A 60 20.38 1.57 5.87
CA ASP A 60 19.87 1.63 4.50
C ASP A 60 18.94 2.86 4.34
N VAL A 61 18.89 3.38 3.12
CA VAL A 61 17.93 4.40 2.68
C VAL A 61 16.49 3.94 2.96
N HIS A 62 16.24 2.62 2.92
CA HIS A 62 14.91 2.03 3.05
C HIS A 62 14.67 1.31 4.40
N PHE A 63 14.36 2.06 5.47
CA PHE A 63 13.87 1.46 6.70
C PHE A 63 12.40 1.01 6.55
N ARG A 64 12.21 -0.25 6.17
CA ARG A 64 10.91 -0.86 5.87
C ARG A 64 10.81 -2.28 6.46
N PRO A 65 10.96 -2.43 7.79
CA PRO A 65 11.16 -3.71 8.46
C PRO A 65 10.18 -4.80 8.03
N LEU A 66 8.90 -4.47 7.86
CA LEU A 66 7.89 -5.45 7.47
C LEU A 66 7.79 -5.64 5.95
N GLY A 67 7.89 -4.54 5.20
CA GLY A 67 7.69 -4.53 3.75
C GLY A 67 8.87 -5.07 2.96
N THR A 68 10.06 -5.10 3.58
CA THR A 68 11.31 -5.51 2.95
C THR A 68 12.01 -6.56 3.80
N GLN A 69 12.57 -6.22 4.97
CA GLN A 69 13.47 -7.12 5.72
C GLN A 69 12.77 -8.43 6.12
N VAL A 70 11.67 -8.35 6.87
CA VAL A 70 10.91 -9.55 7.30
C VAL A 70 10.40 -10.33 6.09
N PHE A 71 9.95 -9.64 5.05
CA PHE A 71 9.44 -10.30 3.85
C PHE A 71 10.52 -11.10 3.11
N PHE A 72 11.69 -10.50 2.85
CA PHE A 72 12.80 -11.19 2.19
C PHE A 72 13.48 -12.22 3.10
N ALA A 73 13.38 -12.08 4.43
CA ALA A 73 13.87 -13.10 5.36
C ALA A 73 13.14 -14.44 5.18
N ILE A 74 11.87 -14.41 4.77
CA ILE A 74 11.09 -15.62 4.46
C ILE A 74 11.74 -16.40 3.31
N ALA A 75 12.37 -15.74 2.32
CA ALA A 75 13.02 -16.44 1.21
C ALA A 75 14.15 -17.37 1.68
N HIS A 76 14.86 -17.02 2.76
CA HIS A 76 15.94 -17.84 3.31
C HIS A 76 15.44 -19.11 4.01
N LEU A 77 14.13 -19.25 4.22
CA LEU A 77 13.50 -20.47 4.76
C LEU A 77 13.24 -21.53 3.68
N PHE A 78 13.44 -21.21 2.40
CA PHE A 78 13.14 -22.08 1.27
C PHE A 78 14.34 -22.24 0.34
N PRO A 79 14.40 -23.34 -0.45
CA PRO A 79 15.37 -23.49 -1.52
C PRO A 79 15.33 -22.31 -2.51
N GLN A 80 16.50 -21.91 -3.03
CA GLN A 80 16.62 -20.70 -3.87
C GLN A 80 15.74 -20.72 -5.14
N ASN A 81 15.47 -21.90 -5.69
CA ASN A 81 14.58 -22.07 -6.83
C ASN A 81 13.09 -21.91 -6.47
N LEU A 82 12.71 -22.16 -5.21
CA LEU A 82 11.32 -22.06 -4.74
C LEU A 82 11.02 -20.72 -4.04
N ALA A 83 12.02 -20.08 -3.45
CA ALA A 83 11.88 -18.83 -2.71
C ALA A 83 11.17 -17.69 -3.49
N PRO A 84 11.46 -17.42 -4.78
CA PRO A 84 10.74 -16.38 -5.54
C PRO A 84 9.24 -16.68 -5.63
N LEU A 85 8.87 -17.94 -5.88
CA LEU A 85 7.48 -18.36 -5.97
C LEU A 85 6.75 -18.15 -4.63
N VAL A 86 7.38 -18.52 -3.52
CA VAL A 86 6.81 -18.34 -2.17
C VAL A 86 6.53 -16.86 -1.89
N LEU A 87 7.50 -15.99 -2.12
CA LEU A 87 7.33 -14.55 -1.90
C LEU A 87 6.23 -13.96 -2.79
N ARG A 88 6.12 -14.41 -4.05
CA ARG A 88 5.05 -13.99 -4.96
C ARG A 88 3.67 -14.46 -4.49
N LEU A 89 3.55 -15.68 -3.99
CA LEU A 89 2.29 -16.19 -3.44
C LEU A 89 1.85 -15.39 -2.21
N ILE A 90 2.79 -14.97 -1.36
CA ILE A 90 2.52 -14.07 -0.23
C ILE A 90 2.04 -12.71 -0.74
N ALA A 91 2.77 -12.09 -1.66
CA ALA A 91 2.39 -10.80 -2.26
C ALA A 91 0.99 -10.85 -2.89
N LEU A 92 0.70 -11.93 -3.62
CA LEU A 92 -0.60 -12.20 -4.20
C LEU A 92 -1.69 -12.35 -3.14
N ALA A 93 -1.44 -13.12 -2.07
CA ALA A 93 -2.41 -13.31 -1.00
C ALA A 93 -2.79 -11.97 -0.35
N PHE A 94 -1.80 -11.09 -0.12
CA PHE A 94 -2.06 -9.74 0.37
C PHE A 94 -2.79 -8.86 -0.66
N HIS A 95 -2.51 -9.00 -1.96
CA HIS A 95 -3.27 -8.28 -3.00
C HIS A 95 -4.74 -8.72 -3.07
N LEU A 96 -5.01 -10.02 -2.96
CA LEU A 96 -6.37 -10.55 -2.87
C LEU A 96 -7.06 -10.11 -1.57
N ALA A 97 -6.32 -10.02 -0.46
CA ALA A 97 -6.83 -9.46 0.78
C ALA A 97 -7.17 -7.96 0.63
N ASN A 98 -6.35 -7.18 -0.09
CA ASN A 98 -6.64 -5.79 -0.44
C ASN A 98 -7.92 -5.68 -1.25
N PHE A 99 -8.06 -6.48 -2.31
CA PHE A 99 -9.28 -6.58 -3.10
C PHE A 99 -10.51 -6.86 -2.23
N TYR A 100 -10.40 -7.82 -1.31
CA TYR A 100 -11.50 -8.15 -0.40
C TYR A 100 -11.85 -6.99 0.55
N LEU A 101 -10.85 -6.30 1.11
CA LEU A 101 -11.07 -5.12 1.96
C LEU A 101 -11.72 -3.98 1.18
N VAL A 102 -11.30 -3.73 -0.07
CA VAL A 102 -11.94 -2.77 -0.98
C VAL A 102 -13.40 -3.15 -1.20
N PHE A 103 -13.70 -4.42 -1.49
CA PHE A 103 -15.07 -4.90 -1.61
C PHE A 103 -15.89 -4.66 -0.33
N LEU A 104 -15.36 -4.98 0.86
CA LEU A 104 -16.05 -4.79 2.14
C LEU A 104 -16.37 -3.31 2.41
N LEU A 105 -15.39 -2.44 2.14
CA LEU A 105 -15.52 -0.99 2.27
C LEU A 105 -16.59 -0.47 1.30
N LEU A 106 -16.48 -0.77 0.01
CA LEU A 106 -17.45 -0.35 -1.02
C LEU A 106 -18.86 -0.87 -0.73
N LYS A 107 -19.00 -2.13 -0.28
CA LYS A 107 -20.28 -2.70 0.10
C LYS A 107 -20.93 -1.91 1.23
N ARG A 108 -20.14 -1.50 2.24
CA ARG A 108 -20.61 -0.66 3.35
C ARG A 108 -21.05 0.72 2.88
N PHE A 109 -20.33 1.32 1.94
CA PHE A 109 -20.63 2.67 1.42
C PHE A 109 -21.82 2.69 0.48
N LEU A 110 -21.77 1.89 -0.57
CA LEU A 110 -22.72 1.96 -1.66
C LEU A 110 -24.04 1.29 -1.32
N LYS A 111 -24.04 0.38 -0.32
CA LYS A 111 -25.18 -0.49 0.02
C LYS A 111 -25.73 -1.27 -1.19
N LYS A 112 -24.93 -1.39 -2.25
CA LYS A 112 -25.22 -2.10 -3.50
C LYS A 112 -24.13 -3.14 -3.73
N GLU A 113 -24.40 -4.38 -3.36
CA GLU A 113 -23.37 -5.44 -3.35
C GLU A 113 -22.79 -5.71 -4.75
N THR A 114 -23.63 -5.74 -5.79
CA THR A 114 -23.16 -5.96 -7.17
C THR A 114 -22.20 -4.87 -7.62
N LEU A 115 -22.54 -3.61 -7.38
CA LEU A 115 -21.65 -2.48 -7.73
C LEU A 115 -20.34 -2.54 -6.94
N ALA A 116 -20.40 -2.92 -5.66
CA ALA A 116 -19.19 -3.10 -4.85
C ALA A 116 -18.26 -4.21 -5.38
N VAL A 117 -18.81 -5.36 -5.81
CA VAL A 117 -18.00 -6.43 -6.42
C VAL A 117 -17.38 -5.97 -7.73
N VAL A 118 -18.14 -5.29 -8.59
CA VAL A 118 -17.64 -4.82 -9.90
C VAL A 118 -16.53 -3.79 -9.71
N LEU A 119 -16.72 -2.79 -8.85
CA LEU A 119 -15.70 -1.77 -8.59
C LEU A 119 -14.45 -2.34 -7.89
N ALA A 120 -14.62 -3.29 -6.96
CA ALA A 120 -13.49 -4.01 -6.40
C ALA A 120 -12.77 -4.86 -7.46
N GLY A 121 -13.52 -5.45 -8.41
CA GLY A 121 -12.96 -6.18 -9.55
C GLY A 121 -12.10 -5.29 -10.44
N PHE A 122 -12.53 -4.06 -10.70
CA PHE A 122 -11.68 -3.07 -11.40
C PHE A 122 -10.42 -2.72 -10.62
N TYR A 123 -10.50 -2.58 -9.30
CA TYR A 123 -9.30 -2.45 -8.46
C TYR A 123 -8.38 -3.68 -8.63
N LEU A 124 -8.90 -4.90 -8.53
CA LEU A 124 -8.11 -6.13 -8.64
C LEU A 124 -7.30 -6.20 -9.94
N LEU A 125 -7.90 -5.74 -11.06
CA LEU A 125 -7.30 -5.78 -12.39
C LEU A 125 -6.55 -4.50 -12.79
N ALA A 126 -6.54 -3.46 -11.94
CA ALA A 126 -6.04 -2.15 -12.34
C ALA A 126 -4.57 -2.23 -12.81
N PRO A 127 -4.21 -1.67 -13.99
CA PRO A 127 -2.85 -1.73 -14.53
C PRO A 127 -1.77 -1.15 -13.62
N LEU A 128 -2.14 -0.23 -12.74
CA LEU A 128 -1.24 0.35 -11.73
C LEU A 128 -0.61 -0.70 -10.80
N HIS A 129 -1.23 -1.88 -10.66
CA HIS A 129 -0.69 -2.97 -9.86
C HIS A 129 0.42 -3.76 -10.55
N PHE A 130 0.66 -3.55 -11.85
CA PHE A 130 1.66 -4.29 -12.63
C PHE A 130 3.03 -4.31 -11.94
N MET A 131 3.59 -3.15 -11.64
CA MET A 131 4.89 -3.07 -10.95
C MET A 131 4.86 -3.78 -9.59
N SER A 132 3.77 -3.64 -8.83
CA SER A 132 3.66 -4.25 -7.50
C SER A 132 3.56 -5.79 -7.53
N LEU A 133 3.01 -6.35 -8.61
CA LEU A 133 2.79 -7.79 -8.74
C LEU A 133 3.93 -8.52 -9.47
N TYR A 134 4.64 -7.83 -10.37
CA TYR A 134 5.78 -8.41 -11.09
C TYR A 134 7.10 -8.23 -10.35
N TYR A 135 7.27 -7.14 -9.59
CA TYR A 135 8.51 -6.85 -8.87
C TYR A 135 8.38 -7.21 -7.38
N ILE A 136 9.15 -8.20 -6.92
CA ILE A 136 9.02 -8.73 -5.54
C ILE A 136 9.35 -7.65 -4.52
N SER A 137 10.37 -6.83 -4.77
CA SER A 137 10.74 -5.67 -3.96
C SER A 137 9.62 -4.64 -3.78
N ALA A 138 8.62 -4.62 -4.68
CA ALA A 138 7.47 -3.74 -4.54
C ALA A 138 6.41 -4.25 -3.55
N PHE A 139 6.60 -5.42 -2.91
CA PHE A 139 5.67 -5.96 -1.90
C PHE A 139 5.34 -4.99 -0.77
N GLN A 140 6.31 -4.18 -0.33
CA GLN A 140 6.12 -3.07 0.61
C GLN A 140 4.90 -2.18 0.29
N GLN A 141 4.57 -1.97 -0.99
CA GLN A 141 3.43 -1.17 -1.43
C GLN A 141 2.10 -1.90 -1.19
N ILE A 142 2.08 -3.20 -1.51
CA ILE A 142 0.92 -4.08 -1.30
C ILE A 142 0.63 -4.18 0.20
N LEU A 143 1.66 -4.39 1.02
CA LEU A 143 1.53 -4.56 2.46
C LEU A 143 1.14 -3.24 3.16
N ALA A 144 1.71 -2.10 2.75
CA ALA A 144 1.29 -0.80 3.27
C ALA A 144 -0.17 -0.49 2.89
N THR A 145 -0.61 -0.86 1.69
CA THR A 145 -2.00 -0.73 1.25
C THR A 145 -2.93 -1.60 2.09
N PHE A 146 -2.54 -2.85 2.38
CA PHE A 146 -3.29 -3.75 3.24
C PHE A 146 -3.57 -3.18 4.61
N PHE A 147 -2.53 -2.72 5.30
CA PHE A 147 -2.71 -2.16 6.63
C PHE A 147 -3.50 -0.86 6.63
N GLN A 148 -3.38 -0.01 5.59
CA GLN A 148 -4.21 1.19 5.45
C GLN A 148 -5.70 0.83 5.21
N LEU A 149 -6.00 -0.11 4.31
CA LEU A 149 -7.37 -0.59 4.06
C LEU A 149 -7.97 -1.24 5.31
N LEU A 150 -7.17 -2.02 6.05
CA LEU A 150 -7.59 -2.64 7.29
C LEU A 150 -7.84 -1.58 8.38
N ALA A 151 -7.03 -0.52 8.44
CA ALA A 151 -7.24 0.62 9.32
C ALA A 151 -8.53 1.39 8.97
N PHE A 152 -8.83 1.61 7.68
CA PHE A 152 -10.12 2.17 7.24
C PHE A 152 -11.30 1.29 7.67
N TRP A 153 -11.17 -0.02 7.53
CA TRP A 153 -12.18 -0.98 7.95
C TRP A 153 -12.41 -0.91 9.47
N PHE A 154 -11.36 -0.92 10.28
CA PHE A 154 -11.49 -0.79 11.74
C PHE A 154 -12.04 0.57 12.17
N PHE A 155 -11.67 1.64 11.47
CA PHE A 155 -12.27 2.97 11.69
C PHE A 155 -13.77 2.94 11.42
N ALA A 156 -14.20 2.31 10.33
CA ALA A 156 -15.61 2.15 9.99
C ALA A 156 -16.40 1.33 11.02
N LEU A 157 -15.72 0.44 11.75
CA LEU A 157 -16.25 -0.33 12.87
C LEU A 157 -16.15 0.39 14.24
N GLY A 158 -15.55 1.58 14.30
CA GLY A 158 -15.33 2.33 15.54
C GLY A 158 -14.19 1.79 16.42
N LYS A 159 -13.38 0.85 15.92
CA LYS A 159 -12.31 0.16 16.65
C LYS A 159 -10.99 0.95 16.64
N LYS A 160 -10.96 2.11 17.32
CA LYS A 160 -9.85 3.09 17.29
C LYS A 160 -8.45 2.51 17.56
N LYS A 161 -8.31 1.62 18.56
CA LYS A 161 -7.01 1.00 18.91
C LYS A 161 -6.38 0.26 17.72
N TRP A 162 -7.20 -0.46 16.97
CA TRP A 162 -6.76 -1.21 15.79
C TRP A 162 -6.39 -0.31 14.62
N VAL A 163 -6.96 0.90 14.53
CA VAL A 163 -6.55 1.90 13.53
C VAL A 163 -5.10 2.32 13.78
N PHE A 164 -4.73 2.64 15.03
CA PHE A 164 -3.36 3.02 15.37
C PHE A 164 -2.38 1.87 15.11
N PHE A 165 -2.74 0.65 15.52
CA PHE A 165 -1.91 -0.53 15.31
C PHE A 165 -1.65 -0.78 13.82
N CYS A 166 -2.71 -0.82 13.00
CA CYS A 166 -2.56 -0.96 11.55
C CYS A 166 -1.77 0.19 10.94
N PHE A 167 -1.94 1.43 11.42
CA PHE A 167 -1.18 2.56 10.90
C PHE A 167 0.32 2.44 11.17
N ILE A 168 0.73 1.99 12.37
CA ILE A 168 2.13 1.70 12.69
C ILE A 168 2.68 0.61 11.77
N LEU A 169 1.93 -0.47 11.57
CA LEU A 169 2.34 -1.54 10.64
C LEU A 169 2.44 -1.03 9.19
N ALA A 170 1.56 -0.12 8.76
CA ALA A 170 1.65 0.49 7.43
C ALA A 170 2.93 1.33 7.26
N LEU A 171 3.32 2.11 8.28
CA LEU A 171 4.57 2.87 8.30
C LEU A 171 5.81 1.97 8.29
N PHE A 172 5.74 0.81 8.94
CA PHE A 172 6.79 -0.21 8.92
C PHE A 172 6.85 -0.99 7.60
N SER A 173 5.79 -0.95 6.80
CA SER A 173 5.77 -1.50 5.45
C SER A 173 6.35 -0.53 4.43
N LYS A 174 5.89 0.73 4.42
CA LYS A 174 6.37 1.76 3.49
C LYS A 174 6.12 3.18 4.02
N GLU A 175 7.12 4.04 3.90
CA GLU A 175 7.06 5.45 4.32
C GLU A 175 5.95 6.25 3.65
N THR A 176 5.48 5.85 2.46
CA THR A 176 4.36 6.52 1.78
C THR A 176 3.06 6.45 2.59
N ALA A 177 2.96 5.57 3.60
CA ALA A 177 1.83 5.50 4.50
C ALA A 177 1.64 6.78 5.34
N ILE A 178 2.60 7.72 5.37
CA ILE A 178 2.47 9.01 6.06
C ILE A 178 1.23 9.82 5.63
N VAL A 179 0.70 9.58 4.43
CA VAL A 179 -0.51 10.26 3.93
C VAL A 179 -1.79 9.76 4.59
N PHE A 180 -1.75 8.60 5.28
CA PHE A 180 -2.93 7.92 5.80
C PHE A 180 -3.81 8.77 6.72
N PRO A 181 -3.30 9.56 7.68
CA PRO A 181 -4.17 10.39 8.52
C PRO A 181 -4.95 11.44 7.74
N GLY A 182 -4.36 12.01 6.67
CA GLY A 182 -5.06 12.90 5.74
C GLY A 182 -6.16 12.16 4.97
N LEU A 183 -5.85 10.97 4.43
CA LEU A 183 -6.85 10.13 3.77
C LEU A 183 -7.96 9.70 4.74
N LEU A 184 -7.65 9.45 6.02
CA LEU A 184 -8.61 9.09 7.04
C LEU A 184 -9.55 10.24 7.40
N LEU A 185 -9.06 11.48 7.40
CA LEU A 185 -9.94 12.66 7.53
C LEU A 185 -10.96 12.67 6.39
N ILE A 186 -10.50 12.61 5.14
CA ILE A 186 -11.38 12.58 3.95
C ILE A 186 -12.38 11.42 4.04
N PHE A 187 -11.89 10.23 4.35
CA PHE A 187 -12.72 9.04 4.51
C PHE A 187 -13.76 9.19 5.63
N SER A 188 -13.40 9.84 6.75
CA SER A 188 -14.31 10.07 7.86
C SER A 188 -15.50 10.95 7.45
N TYR A 189 -15.29 11.93 6.57
CA TYR A 189 -16.36 12.71 5.95
C TYR A 189 -17.25 11.82 5.05
N ILE A 190 -16.64 11.02 4.16
CA ILE A 190 -17.37 10.18 3.20
C ILE A 190 -18.24 9.11 3.89
N ILE A 191 -17.77 8.47 4.96
CA ILE A 191 -18.51 7.39 5.62
C ILE A 191 -19.74 7.88 6.39
N ARG A 192 -19.73 9.15 6.81
CA ARG A 192 -20.79 9.77 7.62
C ARG A 192 -20.89 11.22 7.19
N PRO A 193 -21.46 11.49 6.00
CA PRO A 193 -21.59 12.85 5.49
C PRO A 193 -22.58 13.63 6.37
N GLU A 194 -22.15 14.78 6.86
CA GLU A 194 -23.02 15.73 7.55
C GLU A 194 -23.71 16.70 6.57
N LYS A 195 -24.88 17.20 6.97
CA LYS A 195 -25.61 18.22 6.17
C LYS A 195 -24.81 19.52 6.03
N LYS A 196 -24.02 19.89 7.05
CA LYS A 196 -23.17 21.08 7.04
C LYS A 196 -21.73 20.70 7.35
N VAL A 197 -20.80 21.30 6.62
CA VAL A 197 -19.34 21.11 6.83
C VAL A 197 -18.91 21.49 8.25
N LYS A 198 -19.57 22.46 8.89
CA LYS A 198 -19.30 22.84 10.29
C LYS A 198 -19.53 21.67 11.26
N ASP A 199 -20.51 20.82 11.01
CA ASP A 199 -20.83 19.68 11.88
C ASP A 199 -19.75 18.60 11.79
N TYR A 200 -19.21 18.39 10.58
CA TYR A 200 -18.03 17.54 10.37
C TYR A 200 -16.84 18.00 11.21
N PHE A 201 -16.47 19.28 11.15
CA PHE A 201 -15.37 19.82 11.94
C PHE A 201 -15.63 19.74 13.45
N ASN A 202 -16.87 19.95 13.89
CA ASN A 202 -17.26 19.75 15.29
C ASN A 202 -17.05 18.30 15.74
N ARG A 203 -17.37 17.32 14.90
CA ARG A 203 -17.15 15.89 15.18
C ARG A 203 -15.65 15.55 15.25
N VAL A 204 -14.85 16.11 14.34
CA VAL A 204 -13.39 15.96 14.36
C VAL A 204 -12.82 16.57 15.64
N LYS A 205 -13.24 17.80 16.00
CA LYS A 205 -12.84 18.48 17.25
C LYS A 205 -13.26 17.70 18.50
N LYS A 206 -14.47 17.12 18.53
CA LYS A 206 -14.92 16.26 19.64
C LYS A 206 -14.03 15.02 19.80
N ASN A 207 -13.47 14.51 18.70
CA ASN A 207 -12.55 13.38 18.68
C ASN A 207 -11.07 13.79 18.64
N TRP A 208 -10.71 15.01 19.05
CA TRP A 208 -9.34 15.54 18.90
C TRP A 208 -8.24 14.62 19.44
N ARG A 209 -8.46 13.91 20.55
CA ARG A 209 -7.47 12.96 21.12
C ARG A 209 -7.09 11.86 20.13
N PHE A 210 -8.06 11.37 19.36
CA PHE A 210 -7.81 10.33 18.35
C PHE A 210 -6.93 10.86 17.22
N TRP A 211 -7.24 12.06 16.72
CA TRP A 211 -6.47 12.71 15.65
C TRP A 211 -5.10 13.16 16.13
N LEU A 212 -4.98 13.63 17.37
CA LEU A 212 -3.72 13.99 17.99
C LEU A 212 -2.79 12.77 18.07
N ILE A 213 -3.29 11.59 18.48
CA ILE A 213 -2.46 10.38 18.52
C ILE A 213 -1.96 10.00 17.12
N LEU A 214 -2.80 10.06 16.07
CA LEU A 214 -2.34 9.82 14.69
C LEU A 214 -1.26 10.81 14.26
N PHE A 215 -1.43 12.09 14.62
CA PHE A 215 -0.47 13.14 14.31
C PHE A 215 0.84 12.95 15.08
N LEU A 216 0.78 12.59 16.36
CA LEU A 216 1.97 12.29 17.16
C LEU A 216 2.72 11.06 16.63
N LEU A 217 2.02 10.02 16.14
CA LEU A 217 2.66 8.88 15.47
C LEU A 217 3.38 9.31 14.19
N LEU A 218 2.79 10.22 13.40
CA LEU A 218 3.45 10.80 12.22
C LEU A 218 4.71 11.58 12.59
N ILE A 219 4.61 12.48 13.57
CA ILE A 219 5.73 13.30 14.02
C ILE A 219 6.83 12.42 14.59
N PHE A 220 6.46 11.44 15.42
CA PHE A 220 7.42 10.48 15.98
C PHE A 220 8.13 9.69 14.88
N TYR A 221 7.39 9.14 13.91
CA TYR A 221 7.98 8.44 12.77
C TYR A 221 8.90 9.36 11.94
N GLY A 222 8.45 10.56 11.62
CA GLY A 222 9.22 11.54 10.85
C GLY A 222 10.49 11.97 11.56
N PHE A 223 10.41 12.25 12.86
CA PHE A 223 11.56 12.59 13.70
C PHE A 223 12.53 11.42 13.81
N PHE A 224 12.02 10.21 14.06
CA PHE A 224 12.83 9.00 14.12
C PHE A 224 13.57 8.75 12.82
N ARG A 225 12.88 8.89 11.67
CA ARG A 225 13.50 8.77 10.35
C ARG A 225 14.53 9.87 10.11
N PHE A 226 14.25 11.11 10.48
CA PHE A 226 15.19 12.22 10.35
C PHE A 226 16.50 11.97 11.09
N LEU A 227 16.44 11.46 12.32
CA LEU A 227 17.63 11.14 13.13
C LEU A 227 18.46 9.99 12.55
N THR A 228 17.80 9.01 11.93
CA THR A 228 18.46 7.79 11.43
C THR A 228 18.84 7.87 9.96
N PHE A 229 18.49 8.97 9.27
CA PHE A 229 18.74 9.12 7.85
C PHE A 229 20.22 9.52 7.64
N VAL A 230 21.07 8.52 7.40
CA VAL A 230 22.53 8.72 7.29
C VAL A 230 22.99 9.03 5.86
N ASN A 231 22.26 8.56 4.84
CA ASN A 231 22.70 8.63 3.45
C ASN A 231 21.99 9.74 2.69
N TYR A 232 22.73 10.80 2.33
CA TYR A 232 22.25 11.82 1.39
C TYR A 232 21.99 11.15 0.03
N PRO A 233 20.79 11.26 -0.57
CA PRO A 233 20.45 10.55 -1.80
C PRO A 233 21.17 11.11 -3.05
N GLY A 234 22.05 12.09 -2.88
CA GLY A 234 22.78 12.77 -3.95
C GLY A 234 21.96 13.89 -4.60
N ASP A 235 22.62 14.69 -5.43
CA ASP A 235 22.01 15.88 -6.06
C ASP A 235 20.87 15.56 -7.03
N ASN A 236 20.72 14.29 -7.42
CA ASN A 236 19.69 13.82 -8.33
C ASN A 236 18.30 13.69 -7.67
N TYR A 237 18.22 13.72 -6.34
CA TYR A 237 16.98 13.53 -5.58
C TYR A 237 16.61 14.78 -4.76
N GLN A 238 16.55 15.92 -5.43
CA GLN A 238 16.15 17.18 -4.81
C GLN A 238 14.64 17.32 -4.71
N LEU A 239 14.18 17.88 -3.59
CA LEU A 239 12.78 18.21 -3.37
C LEU A 239 12.42 19.48 -4.16
N LEU A 240 11.73 19.32 -5.29
CA LEU A 240 11.25 20.42 -6.11
C LEU A 240 9.74 20.64 -5.92
N LEU A 241 9.39 21.49 -4.96
CA LEU A 241 8.01 21.92 -4.71
C LEU A 241 7.69 23.17 -5.53
N SER A 242 7.23 22.98 -6.76
CA SER A 242 6.74 24.05 -7.63
C SER A 242 5.32 23.72 -8.11
N PRO A 243 4.45 24.72 -8.38
CA PRO A 243 3.13 24.47 -8.97
C PRO A 243 3.22 23.63 -10.25
N ARG A 244 4.26 23.86 -11.07
CA ARG A 244 4.51 23.12 -12.30
C ARG A 244 4.80 21.64 -12.04
N THR A 245 5.68 21.33 -11.09
CA THR A 245 6.02 19.93 -10.74
C THR A 245 4.80 19.23 -10.14
N LEU A 246 4.02 19.90 -9.28
CA LEU A 246 2.77 19.37 -8.74
C LEU A 246 1.75 19.03 -9.83
N ILE A 247 1.46 19.98 -10.74
CA ILE A 247 0.51 19.75 -11.85
C ILE A 247 1.00 18.61 -12.75
N SER A 248 2.30 18.59 -13.07
CA SER A 248 2.89 17.53 -13.89
C SER A 248 2.75 16.16 -13.23
N SER A 249 3.08 16.03 -11.94
CA SER A 249 2.90 14.78 -11.19
C SER A 249 1.45 14.32 -11.17
N TRP A 250 0.50 15.23 -10.88
CA TRP A 250 -0.92 14.91 -10.88
C TRP A 250 -1.41 14.42 -12.25
N ARG A 251 -1.01 15.11 -13.33
CA ARG A 251 -1.31 14.69 -14.71
C ARG A 251 -0.80 13.27 -14.98
N TRP A 252 0.44 12.98 -14.62
CA TRP A 252 1.01 11.64 -14.80
C TRP A 252 0.24 10.59 -14.00
N TYR A 253 -0.09 10.84 -12.74
CA TYR A 253 -0.87 9.89 -11.94
C TYR A 253 -2.26 9.62 -12.54
N LEU A 254 -2.93 10.62 -13.13
CA LEU A 254 -4.20 10.44 -13.84
C LEU A 254 -4.04 9.59 -15.09
N ILE A 255 -2.98 9.79 -15.86
CA ILE A 255 -2.68 8.98 -17.04
C ILE A 255 -2.38 7.52 -16.66
N TRP A 256 -1.58 7.32 -15.61
CA TRP A 256 -1.29 6.00 -15.06
C TRP A 256 -2.55 5.30 -14.55
N LEU A 257 -3.49 6.04 -13.96
CA LEU A 257 -4.79 5.51 -13.52
C LEU A 257 -5.61 4.95 -14.71
N MET A 258 -5.49 5.56 -15.88
CA MET A 258 -6.15 5.11 -17.11
C MET A 258 -5.41 3.96 -17.82
N GLY A 259 -4.24 3.54 -17.33
CA GLY A 259 -3.43 2.49 -17.96
C GLY A 259 -2.89 2.88 -19.33
N ALA A 260 -2.78 4.18 -19.62
CA ALA A 260 -2.29 4.69 -20.91
C ALA A 260 -0.95 5.48 -20.85
N PRO A 261 -0.06 5.35 -19.84
CA PRO A 261 1.15 6.15 -19.78
C PRO A 261 2.09 5.88 -20.96
N GLU A 262 2.37 4.62 -21.31
CA GLU A 262 3.25 4.34 -22.44
C GLU A 262 2.59 4.70 -23.78
N THR A 263 1.28 4.50 -23.90
CA THR A 263 0.51 4.84 -25.11
C THR A 263 0.54 6.35 -25.38
N ILE A 264 0.28 7.17 -24.35
CA ILE A 264 0.32 8.63 -24.49
C ILE A 264 1.74 9.11 -24.79
N ILE A 265 2.77 8.56 -24.16
CA ILE A 265 4.17 8.90 -24.47
C ILE A 265 4.51 8.56 -25.93
N ARG A 266 4.06 7.39 -26.42
CA ARG A 266 4.36 6.91 -27.77
C ARG A 266 3.63 7.68 -28.87
N TYR A 267 2.39 8.11 -28.64
CA TYR A 267 1.56 8.74 -29.67
C TYR A 267 1.44 10.26 -29.56
N ALA A 268 1.49 10.81 -28.34
CA ALA A 268 1.31 12.23 -28.07
C ALA A 268 2.65 12.96 -27.78
N GLY A 269 3.74 12.20 -27.61
CA GLY A 269 5.09 12.72 -27.35
C GLY A 269 5.32 13.15 -25.91
N ARG A 270 6.59 13.42 -25.55
CA ARG A 270 7.00 13.78 -24.18
C ARG A 270 6.52 15.16 -23.71
N PHE A 271 6.00 15.98 -24.62
CA PHE A 271 5.53 17.35 -24.35
C PHE A 271 4.05 17.42 -23.97
N PHE A 272 3.34 16.29 -23.99
CA PHE A 272 1.97 16.16 -23.51
C PHE A 272 1.86 16.12 -21.98
#